data_AF-A0A517THI1-F1
#
_entry.id   AF-A0A517THI1-F1
#
_cell.length_a   1.000
_cell.length_b   1.000
_cell.length_c   1.000
_cell.angle_alpha   90.00
_cell.angle_beta   90.00
_cell.angle_gamma   90.00
#
_symmetry.space_group_name_H-M   'P 1'
#
loop_
_entity.id
_entity.type
_entity.pdbx_description
1 polymer ?
#
loop_
_entity_poly.entity_id
_entity_poly.type
_entity_poly.pdbx_seq_one_letter_code
_entity_poly.pdbx_strand_id
1 'polypeptide(L)'
;MKRHLWWMPCVAVAAGLTGVSANAQLNTIVFSENFDSLAGTLGDSVNERQGFPIVTELATDTDSEPIANAFSSTGPAGWVVNNNLGSYQGSPTLGNAGVPGQGVADYGVDEWQGWNFASKDFWSEAAGDQDRSLFTNATGTIAVVDPDEYFDLGPTDGSTGGPSNPVNGGFYNSGLSTPGISVAPGTLYTLSFDSSWRPESLDDGHPNNDGTLLDGDNNPIPDSDNDPLTSFVDLNNQAVEVVAVFDNGVRQTRTAWDSLGPANPGDPIPASFKDDTPNERIDNLNFGVPAGATSVKFEFNIANAGNDWWWAIDNLAVNELVGGAEVWTEDFEGVALGDSVNERRSLVADKVTAANDDAETFVRPDSFTKDAPAGWNVDNSDTPADTLGDNNVGVFEWEGWSFATEDFWTFADGSGRGDFDNASGVFAIADGDEWDDLGDPTDLGELNTLLETPAIDIPAIADGSRFAIKFDSSWRDEDDQAAILTVSLDGGSPTEILRWESQQTLDPNNTPGDPSDDVPNPFFHDDNTNEMVLLEIDTAGASTAQFAFRYIGTNDWWWAVDNIQVGIIPEPSTGLLLVLGGLLPFLNGRRG
;
A
#
# COMPACT_ATOMS: atom_id res chain seq x y z
N MET A 1 30.15 -60.04 36.83
CA MET A 1 29.02 -59.29 36.24
C MET A 1 29.45 -57.84 36.19
N LYS A 2 29.68 -57.34 34.97
CA LYS A 2 30.28 -56.02 34.68
C LYS A 2 29.20 -54.94 34.82
N ARG A 3 29.44 -53.94 35.67
CA ARG A 3 28.68 -52.68 35.68
C ARG A 3 29.50 -51.67 34.89
N HIS A 4 29.01 -51.30 33.72
CA HIS A 4 29.62 -50.28 32.87
C HIS A 4 29.21 -48.90 33.38
N LEU A 5 30.22 -48.15 33.84
CA LEU A 5 30.17 -46.71 34.11
C LEU A 5 30.38 -46.01 32.75
N TRP A 6 29.43 -45.18 32.32
CA TRP A 6 29.62 -44.29 31.16
C TRP A 6 29.60 -42.85 31.65
N TRP A 7 30.72 -42.18 31.42
CA TRP A 7 30.85 -40.73 31.45
C TRP A 7 30.25 -40.19 30.15
N MET A 8 29.41 -39.17 30.23
CA MET A 8 29.01 -38.34 29.09
C MET A 8 29.58 -36.92 29.31
N PRO A 9 30.30 -36.36 28.32
CA PRO A 9 30.84 -35.01 28.41
C PRO A 9 29.74 -33.97 28.17
N CYS A 10 29.73 -32.89 28.95
CA CYS A 10 28.99 -31.68 28.64
C CYS A 10 29.58 -31.05 27.38
N VAL A 11 28.77 -30.97 26.31
CA VAL A 11 29.02 -30.09 25.18
C VAL A 11 28.19 -28.83 25.43
N ALA A 12 28.85 -27.73 25.72
CA ALA A 12 28.25 -26.41 25.68
C ALA A 12 28.04 -26.05 24.20
N VAL A 13 26.79 -25.98 23.76
CA VAL A 13 26.42 -25.35 22.49
C VAL A 13 26.19 -23.88 22.80
N ALA A 14 27.16 -23.04 22.45
CA ALA A 14 26.97 -21.61 22.34
C ALA A 14 26.07 -21.36 21.13
N ALA A 15 24.78 -21.14 21.35
CA ALA A 15 23.91 -20.58 20.35
C ALA A 15 24.18 -19.07 20.31
N GLY A 16 24.96 -18.63 19.32
CA GLY A 16 24.97 -17.23 18.92
C GLY A 16 23.60 -16.93 18.31
N LEU A 17 22.77 -16.21 19.04
CA LEU A 17 21.57 -15.59 18.49
C LEU A 17 22.05 -14.39 17.68
N THR A 18 22.21 -14.60 16.38
CA THR A 18 22.10 -13.50 15.41
C THR A 18 20.61 -13.26 15.28
N GLY A 19 20.15 -12.13 15.78
CA GLY A 19 18.77 -11.68 15.59
C GLY A 19 18.52 -11.50 14.11
N VAL A 20 17.76 -12.43 13.54
CA VAL A 20 17.01 -12.20 12.32
C VAL A 20 15.58 -12.11 12.82
N SER A 21 15.02 -10.91 12.77
CA SER A 21 13.62 -10.63 12.99
C SER A 21 12.83 -11.37 11.90
N ALA A 22 12.45 -12.61 12.19
CA ALA A 22 11.53 -13.35 11.34
C ALA A 22 10.13 -12.89 11.73
N ASN A 23 9.63 -11.84 11.07
CA ASN A 23 8.21 -11.52 11.05
C ASN A 23 7.50 -12.75 10.50
N ALA A 24 6.86 -13.50 11.38
CA ALA A 24 5.99 -14.61 10.97
C ALA A 24 4.71 -13.99 10.41
N GLN A 25 4.70 -13.67 9.11
CA GLN A 25 3.47 -13.34 8.39
C GLN A 25 2.49 -14.50 8.57
N LEU A 26 1.34 -14.23 9.19
CA LEU A 26 0.24 -15.19 9.39
C LEU A 26 -0.56 -15.44 8.12
N ASN A 27 -0.10 -14.98 6.96
CA ASN A 27 -0.77 -15.13 5.67
C ASN A 27 -0.46 -16.50 5.05
N THR A 28 -1.50 -17.28 4.73
CA THR A 28 -1.29 -18.47 3.88
C THR A 28 -1.17 -18.00 2.44
N ILE A 29 0.03 -18.10 1.85
CA ILE A 29 0.24 -17.87 0.43
C ILE A 29 -0.54 -18.95 -0.33
N VAL A 30 -1.61 -18.56 -1.03
CA VAL A 30 -2.41 -19.45 -1.89
C VAL A 30 -1.95 -19.41 -3.35
N PHE A 31 -1.22 -18.37 -3.72
CA PHE A 31 -0.57 -18.25 -5.02
C PHE A 31 0.64 -17.32 -4.91
N SER A 32 1.72 -17.64 -5.62
CA SER A 32 2.84 -16.72 -5.82
C SER A 32 3.46 -16.93 -7.19
N GLU A 33 3.97 -15.86 -7.78
CA GLU A 33 4.71 -15.88 -9.04
C GLU A 33 5.78 -14.79 -9.04
N ASN A 34 6.99 -15.14 -9.46
CA ASN A 34 8.10 -14.20 -9.66
C ASN A 34 8.74 -14.35 -11.06
N PHE A 35 8.06 -15.07 -11.97
CA PHE A 35 8.42 -15.30 -13.38
C PHE A 35 9.76 -15.98 -13.66
N ASP A 36 10.63 -16.17 -12.67
CA ASP A 36 11.93 -16.81 -12.77
C ASP A 36 11.86 -18.28 -13.22
N SER A 37 10.68 -18.89 -13.16
CA SER A 37 10.45 -20.20 -13.78
C SER A 37 10.70 -20.21 -15.29
N LEU A 38 10.70 -19.03 -15.94
CA LEU A 38 11.05 -18.84 -17.35
C LEU A 38 12.55 -18.68 -17.59
N ALA A 39 13.37 -18.48 -16.55
CA ALA A 39 14.81 -18.27 -16.70
C ALA A 39 15.47 -19.46 -17.44
N GLY A 40 16.26 -19.15 -18.48
CA GLY A 40 16.88 -20.16 -19.34
C GLY A 40 15.95 -20.80 -20.37
N THR A 41 14.68 -20.38 -20.41
CA THR A 41 13.71 -20.73 -21.47
C THR A 41 13.25 -19.53 -22.28
N LEU A 42 13.76 -18.33 -21.98
CA LEU A 42 13.55 -17.14 -22.78
C LEU A 42 14.13 -17.33 -24.18
N GLY A 43 13.46 -16.76 -25.17
CA GLY A 43 13.94 -16.71 -26.55
C GLY A 43 15.06 -15.68 -26.72
N ASP A 44 15.68 -15.69 -27.89
CA ASP A 44 16.57 -14.61 -28.30
C ASP A 44 15.74 -13.37 -28.66
N SER A 45 16.31 -12.18 -28.48
CA SER A 45 15.71 -10.93 -28.94
C SER A 45 15.50 -10.91 -30.46
N VAL A 46 14.60 -10.07 -30.94
CA VAL A 46 14.22 -9.92 -32.34
C VAL A 46 14.68 -8.57 -32.88
N ASN A 47 14.25 -7.48 -32.24
CA ASN A 47 14.52 -6.11 -32.68
C ASN A 47 15.54 -5.38 -31.82
N GLU A 48 15.73 -5.77 -30.57
CA GLU A 48 16.77 -5.24 -29.69
C GLU A 48 18.04 -6.06 -29.83
N ARG A 49 19.01 -5.57 -30.61
CA ARG A 49 20.11 -6.39 -31.12
C ARG A 49 21.47 -5.92 -30.63
N GLN A 50 22.43 -6.84 -30.64
CA GLN A 50 23.80 -6.58 -30.18
C GLN A 50 24.45 -5.44 -30.98
N GLY A 51 24.68 -4.34 -30.27
CA GLY A 51 25.54 -3.22 -30.63
C GLY A 51 26.34 -2.78 -29.39
N PHE A 52 27.20 -1.77 -29.52
CA PHE A 52 27.76 -1.07 -28.35
C PHE A 52 27.47 0.43 -28.48
N PRO A 53 26.37 0.95 -27.90
CA PRO A 53 25.29 0.29 -27.11
C PRO A 53 24.33 -0.61 -27.95
N ILE A 54 23.38 -1.32 -27.31
CA ILE A 54 22.28 -2.07 -27.98
C ILE A 54 21.63 -1.18 -29.03
N VAL A 55 21.21 -1.78 -30.15
CA VAL A 55 20.55 -1.08 -31.26
C VAL A 55 19.19 -1.70 -31.54
N THR A 56 18.18 -0.85 -31.66
CA THR A 56 16.84 -1.20 -32.15
C THR A 56 16.87 -1.26 -33.68
N GLU A 57 16.79 -2.46 -34.24
CA GLU A 57 16.90 -2.70 -35.68
C GLU A 57 15.91 -3.77 -36.15
N LEU A 58 15.70 -3.85 -37.46
CA LEU A 58 14.88 -4.94 -38.04
C LEU A 58 15.56 -6.29 -37.80
N ALA A 59 14.76 -7.34 -37.57
CA ALA A 59 15.26 -8.71 -37.42
C ALA A 59 16.08 -9.21 -38.63
N THR A 60 15.89 -8.58 -39.80
CA THR A 60 16.62 -8.87 -41.04
C THR A 60 17.93 -8.10 -41.21
N ASP A 61 18.26 -7.17 -40.30
CA ASP A 61 19.50 -6.41 -40.35
C ASP A 61 20.72 -7.35 -40.30
N THR A 62 21.68 -7.16 -41.20
CA THR A 62 22.82 -8.08 -41.34
C THR A 62 24.03 -7.68 -40.52
N ASP A 63 24.00 -6.48 -39.91
CA ASP A 63 25.12 -5.89 -39.18
C ASP A 63 24.95 -6.00 -37.65
N SER A 64 23.83 -6.56 -37.19
CA SER A 64 23.50 -6.82 -35.79
C SER A 64 23.11 -8.29 -35.56
N GLU A 65 23.17 -8.74 -34.30
CA GLU A 65 22.89 -10.13 -33.90
C GLU A 65 21.89 -10.17 -32.74
N PRO A 66 21.02 -11.20 -32.63
CA PRO A 66 20.12 -11.36 -31.50
C PRO A 66 20.86 -11.47 -30.15
N ILE A 67 20.24 -10.97 -29.10
CA ILE A 67 20.66 -11.13 -27.71
C ILE A 67 20.00 -12.39 -27.18
N ALA A 68 20.79 -13.38 -26.78
CA ALA A 68 20.26 -14.67 -26.35
C ALA A 68 19.57 -14.58 -24.99
N ASN A 69 18.51 -15.37 -24.79
CA ASN A 69 17.77 -15.48 -23.52
C ASN A 69 17.28 -14.10 -23.00
N ALA A 70 16.68 -13.32 -23.90
CA ALA A 70 16.24 -11.95 -23.67
C ALA A 70 14.79 -11.87 -23.17
N PHE A 71 13.85 -12.48 -23.89
CA PHE A 71 12.41 -12.33 -23.60
C PHE A 71 11.54 -13.52 -24.04
N SER A 72 10.28 -13.49 -23.63
CA SER A 72 9.20 -14.37 -24.09
C SER A 72 7.87 -13.61 -24.14
N SER A 73 7.10 -13.78 -25.21
CA SER A 73 5.71 -13.30 -25.28
C SER A 73 4.70 -14.27 -24.63
N THR A 74 5.19 -15.39 -24.10
CA THR A 74 4.40 -16.38 -23.38
C THR A 74 4.87 -16.48 -21.94
N GLY A 75 3.95 -16.22 -21.01
CA GLY A 75 4.22 -16.32 -19.58
C GLY A 75 4.29 -17.76 -19.07
N PRO A 76 4.42 -17.92 -17.73
CA PRO A 76 4.31 -19.22 -17.09
C PRO A 76 2.96 -19.87 -17.38
N ALA A 77 2.86 -21.19 -17.16
CA ALA A 77 1.68 -21.95 -17.53
C ALA A 77 0.38 -21.36 -16.95
N GLY A 78 -0.56 -21.01 -17.84
CA GLY A 78 -1.88 -20.48 -17.48
C GLY A 78 -1.98 -18.95 -17.47
N TRP A 79 -0.86 -18.23 -17.56
CA TRP A 79 -0.86 -16.79 -17.81
C TRP A 79 -1.30 -16.48 -19.24
N VAL A 80 -2.02 -15.37 -19.42
CA VAL A 80 -2.56 -14.97 -20.73
C VAL A 80 -2.31 -13.50 -20.98
N VAL A 81 -1.61 -13.19 -22.07
CA VAL A 81 -1.47 -11.84 -22.59
C VAL A 81 -2.68 -11.50 -23.48
N ASN A 82 -3.26 -10.32 -23.27
CA ASN A 82 -4.41 -9.79 -23.98
C ASN A 82 -4.05 -8.50 -24.72
N ASN A 83 -3.51 -8.65 -25.94
CA ASN A 83 -3.23 -7.52 -26.83
C ASN A 83 -4.48 -7.04 -27.61
N ASN A 84 -5.68 -7.41 -27.17
CA ASN A 84 -6.97 -6.96 -27.72
C ASN A 84 -7.79 -6.18 -26.68
N LEU A 85 -7.15 -5.61 -25.65
CA LEU A 85 -7.82 -4.86 -24.60
C LEU A 85 -8.59 -3.68 -25.20
N GLY A 86 -9.91 -3.67 -25.04
CA GLY A 86 -10.79 -2.65 -25.63
C GLY A 86 -11.58 -1.84 -24.60
N SER A 87 -11.28 -2.02 -23.31
CA SER A 87 -11.93 -1.28 -22.23
C SER A 87 -11.00 -1.08 -21.04
N TYR A 88 -11.13 0.07 -20.38
CA TYR A 88 -10.48 0.47 -19.13
C TYR A 88 -11.55 1.05 -18.20
N GLN A 89 -11.59 0.63 -16.93
CA GLN A 89 -12.60 1.04 -15.93
C GLN A 89 -14.05 0.91 -16.44
N GLY A 90 -14.32 -0.09 -17.28
CA GLY A 90 -15.64 -0.31 -17.89
C GLY A 90 -16.01 0.62 -19.05
N SER A 91 -15.14 1.58 -19.40
CA SER A 91 -15.29 2.45 -20.57
C SER A 91 -14.46 1.92 -21.74
N PRO A 92 -14.83 2.19 -23.00
CA PRO A 92 -13.99 1.86 -24.16
C PRO A 92 -12.63 2.54 -24.07
N THR A 93 -11.57 1.85 -24.53
CA THR A 93 -10.25 2.46 -24.73
C THR A 93 -10.30 3.55 -25.80
N LEU A 94 -9.42 4.53 -25.69
CA LEU A 94 -9.31 5.64 -26.63
C LEU A 94 -8.78 5.15 -27.98
N GLY A 95 -9.32 5.70 -29.07
CA GLY A 95 -8.88 5.46 -30.45
C GLY A 95 -9.14 4.05 -31.01
N ASN A 96 -8.62 3.01 -30.35
CA ASN A 96 -8.60 1.61 -30.77
C ASN A 96 -8.66 0.66 -29.59
N ALA A 97 -8.91 -0.62 -29.88
CA ALA A 97 -8.67 -1.71 -28.95
C ALA A 97 -7.35 -2.39 -29.29
N GLY A 98 -6.64 -2.85 -28.27
CA GLY A 98 -5.41 -3.63 -28.39
C GLY A 98 -4.17 -2.82 -28.73
N VAL A 99 -3.07 -3.54 -28.92
CA VAL A 99 -1.78 -2.99 -29.34
C VAL A 99 -1.83 -2.68 -30.84
N PRO A 100 -1.50 -1.45 -31.29
CA PRO A 100 -1.47 -1.09 -32.70
C PRO A 100 -0.53 -2.00 -33.48
N GLY A 101 -0.85 -2.29 -34.75
CA GLY A 101 0.05 -3.07 -35.61
C GLY A 101 0.32 -4.51 -35.16
N GLN A 102 -0.49 -5.05 -34.24
CA GLN A 102 -0.36 -6.45 -33.80
C GLN A 102 -0.33 -7.42 -35.00
N GLY A 103 0.71 -8.25 -35.04
CA GLY A 103 0.91 -9.26 -36.09
C GLY A 103 1.33 -8.71 -37.46
N VAL A 104 1.60 -7.40 -37.56
CA VAL A 104 2.24 -6.79 -38.72
C VAL A 104 3.75 -6.87 -38.50
N ALA A 105 4.46 -7.52 -39.42
CA ALA A 105 5.92 -7.62 -39.35
C ALA A 105 6.56 -6.24 -39.44
N ASP A 106 7.64 -6.03 -38.69
CA ASP A 106 8.45 -4.81 -38.70
C ASP A 106 7.64 -3.55 -38.30
N TYR A 107 6.57 -3.71 -37.53
CA TYR A 107 5.70 -2.60 -37.14
C TYR A 107 6.15 -1.90 -35.85
N GLY A 108 6.44 -2.66 -34.80
CA GLY A 108 6.91 -2.17 -33.50
C GLY A 108 7.89 -3.19 -32.95
N VAL A 109 8.64 -2.83 -31.90
CA VAL A 109 9.63 -3.74 -31.30
C VAL A 109 8.91 -5.01 -30.79
N ASP A 110 9.25 -6.17 -31.36
CA ASP A 110 8.54 -7.43 -31.10
C ASP A 110 8.62 -7.86 -29.62
N GLU A 111 9.70 -7.49 -28.93
CA GLU A 111 9.94 -7.70 -27.51
C GLU A 111 8.94 -6.96 -26.61
N TRP A 112 8.37 -5.87 -27.12
CA TRP A 112 7.51 -4.96 -26.37
C TRP A 112 6.09 -4.90 -26.97
N GLN A 113 5.70 -5.89 -27.78
CA GLN A 113 4.34 -6.01 -28.31
C GLN A 113 3.36 -6.53 -27.23
N GLY A 114 2.83 -5.63 -26.42
CA GLY A 114 2.01 -5.91 -25.26
C GLY A 114 2.82 -6.29 -24.03
N TRP A 115 2.19 -7.05 -23.12
CA TRP A 115 2.90 -7.60 -21.97
C TRP A 115 3.86 -8.70 -22.43
N ASN A 116 5.10 -8.63 -21.95
CA ASN A 116 6.14 -9.60 -22.25
C ASN A 116 6.91 -9.98 -20.97
N PHE A 117 7.65 -11.09 -21.03
CA PHE A 117 8.43 -11.61 -19.92
C PHE A 117 9.90 -11.51 -20.29
N ALA A 118 10.61 -10.55 -19.72
CA ALA A 118 11.97 -10.20 -20.11
C ALA A 118 12.96 -10.40 -18.96
N SER A 119 14.20 -10.73 -19.30
CA SER A 119 15.31 -10.59 -18.36
C SER A 119 15.43 -9.11 -17.97
N LYS A 120 15.38 -8.80 -16.67
CA LYS A 120 15.48 -7.42 -16.17
C LYS A 120 16.74 -6.72 -16.69
N ASP A 121 17.87 -7.42 -16.69
CA ASP A 121 19.14 -6.86 -17.19
C ASP A 121 19.06 -6.49 -18.68
N PHE A 122 18.35 -7.29 -19.48
CA PHE A 122 18.16 -7.03 -20.91
C PHE A 122 17.21 -5.84 -21.12
N TRP A 123 16.10 -5.81 -20.38
CA TRP A 123 15.15 -4.70 -20.43
C TRP A 123 15.82 -3.36 -20.09
N SER A 124 16.60 -3.31 -19.00
CA SER A 124 17.35 -2.10 -18.65
C SER A 124 18.42 -1.78 -19.70
N GLU A 125 19.15 -2.75 -20.24
CA GLU A 125 20.20 -2.45 -21.24
C GLU A 125 19.63 -1.99 -22.59
N ALA A 126 18.53 -2.60 -23.05
CA ALA A 126 17.88 -2.29 -24.32
C ALA A 126 17.43 -0.84 -24.37
N ALA A 127 16.80 -0.38 -23.28
CA ALA A 127 16.29 0.97 -23.14
C ALA A 127 17.34 2.02 -22.71
N GLY A 128 18.64 1.69 -22.69
CA GLY A 128 19.66 2.62 -22.22
C GLY A 128 19.57 2.98 -20.72
N ASP A 129 19.05 2.05 -19.92
CA ASP A 129 18.66 2.12 -18.52
C ASP A 129 17.48 3.06 -18.27
N GLN A 130 17.63 4.37 -18.52
CA GLN A 130 16.60 5.38 -18.26
C GLN A 130 15.83 5.13 -16.94
N ASP A 131 16.57 4.78 -15.88
CA ASP A 131 16.07 4.46 -14.53
C ASP A 131 15.36 3.11 -14.34
N ARG A 132 15.24 2.25 -15.37
CA ARG A 132 14.65 0.90 -15.27
C ARG A 132 15.42 -0.01 -14.29
N SER A 133 16.72 0.19 -14.12
CA SER A 133 17.53 -0.53 -13.13
C SER A 133 17.14 -0.23 -11.68
N LEU A 134 16.43 0.88 -11.42
CA LEU A 134 15.94 1.24 -10.09
C LEU A 134 14.91 0.27 -9.54
N PHE A 135 14.30 -0.61 -10.35
CA PHE A 135 13.34 -1.63 -9.92
C PHE A 135 13.95 -2.74 -9.04
N THR A 136 14.62 -2.37 -7.95
CA THR A 136 15.45 -3.22 -7.10
C THR A 136 14.72 -4.32 -6.35
N ASN A 137 13.40 -4.23 -6.19
CA ASN A 137 12.59 -5.28 -5.58
C ASN A 137 12.47 -6.51 -6.49
N ALA A 138 12.61 -6.33 -7.81
CA ALA A 138 12.58 -7.39 -8.80
C ALA A 138 13.99 -7.85 -9.22
N THR A 139 14.12 -9.13 -9.54
CA THR A 139 15.36 -9.73 -10.07
C THR A 139 15.04 -10.80 -11.10
N GLY A 140 15.96 -11.07 -12.02
CA GLY A 140 15.78 -12.18 -12.96
C GLY A 140 14.78 -11.86 -14.05
N THR A 141 13.72 -12.66 -14.19
CA THR A 141 12.70 -12.43 -15.22
C THR A 141 11.55 -11.62 -14.63
N ILE A 142 11.13 -10.56 -15.32
CA ILE A 142 10.00 -9.72 -14.92
C ILE A 142 8.88 -9.79 -15.96
N ALA A 143 7.64 -9.49 -15.57
CA ALA A 143 6.60 -9.14 -16.52
C ALA A 143 6.63 -7.63 -16.76
N VAL A 144 6.71 -7.21 -18.02
CA VAL A 144 6.87 -5.81 -18.39
C VAL A 144 6.01 -5.46 -19.59
N VAL A 145 5.51 -4.24 -19.59
CA VAL A 145 4.83 -3.59 -20.71
C VAL A 145 5.44 -2.21 -20.90
N ASP A 146 6.07 -1.99 -22.04
CA ASP A 146 6.95 -0.85 -22.30
C ASP A 146 6.52 -0.19 -23.63
N PRO A 147 5.52 0.71 -23.61
CA PRO A 147 5.07 1.42 -24.81
C PRO A 147 6.18 2.27 -25.42
N ASP A 148 6.96 2.99 -24.62
CA ASP A 148 8.13 3.79 -25.03
C ASP A 148 9.04 2.99 -25.98
N GLU A 149 9.50 1.84 -25.54
CA GLU A 149 10.37 1.01 -26.39
C GLU A 149 9.61 0.36 -27.56
N TYR A 150 8.30 0.11 -27.45
CA TYR A 150 7.53 -0.47 -28.55
C TYR A 150 7.50 0.41 -29.80
N PHE A 151 7.40 1.73 -29.61
CA PHE A 151 7.29 2.70 -30.69
C PHE A 151 8.64 3.13 -31.30
N ASP A 152 9.76 2.57 -30.83
CA ASP A 152 11.10 2.89 -31.33
C ASP A 152 11.48 2.17 -32.64
N LEU A 153 10.74 1.15 -33.07
CA LEU A 153 11.05 0.43 -34.32
C LEU A 153 10.57 1.18 -35.57
N GLY A 154 11.41 1.99 -36.22
CA GLY A 154 11.03 2.67 -37.48
C GLY A 154 12.20 2.97 -38.40
N PRO A 155 11.98 3.33 -39.69
CA PRO A 155 13.09 3.59 -40.57
C PRO A 155 13.81 4.87 -40.15
N THR A 156 15.13 4.77 -39.94
CA THR A 156 16.06 5.88 -39.67
C THR A 156 16.09 6.95 -40.78
N ASP A 157 15.35 6.76 -41.88
CA ASP A 157 15.25 7.64 -43.04
C ASP A 157 13.96 8.48 -43.12
N GLY A 158 13.04 8.34 -42.16
CA GLY A 158 11.80 9.11 -42.11
C GLY A 158 10.73 8.69 -43.13
N SER A 159 10.81 7.48 -43.71
CA SER A 159 9.75 6.95 -44.57
C SER A 159 8.57 6.35 -43.77
N THR A 160 7.38 6.43 -44.37
CA THR A 160 6.05 6.36 -43.75
C THR A 160 5.59 4.95 -43.30
N GLY A 161 6.37 4.25 -42.47
CA GLY A 161 6.09 2.84 -42.13
C GLY A 161 6.17 2.44 -40.65
N GLY A 162 6.89 3.18 -39.81
CA GLY A 162 7.08 2.84 -38.39
C GLY A 162 5.88 3.17 -37.48
N PRO A 163 5.92 2.81 -36.20
CA PRO A 163 4.85 2.98 -35.23
C PRO A 163 4.76 4.45 -34.76
N SER A 164 5.85 5.23 -34.92
CA SER A 164 5.87 6.70 -34.89
C SER A 164 5.20 7.38 -36.10
N ASN A 165 4.62 6.60 -37.03
CA ASN A 165 3.87 7.15 -38.16
C ASN A 165 2.45 7.59 -37.72
N PRO A 166 2.08 8.87 -37.96
CA PRO A 166 0.77 9.42 -37.61
C PRO A 166 -0.42 8.85 -38.41
N VAL A 167 -0.23 7.83 -39.24
CA VAL A 167 -1.29 7.19 -40.04
C VAL A 167 -1.68 5.79 -39.51
N ASN A 168 -0.84 5.17 -38.68
CA ASN A 168 -1.08 3.83 -38.13
C ASN A 168 -0.99 3.73 -36.60
N GLY A 169 -0.39 4.71 -35.90
CA GLY A 169 -0.33 4.74 -34.45
C GLY A 169 -1.74 4.85 -33.84
N GLY A 170 -2.19 3.80 -33.16
CA GLY A 170 -3.28 3.89 -32.17
C GLY A 170 -2.70 3.89 -30.76
N PHE A 171 -3.54 4.08 -29.75
CA PHE A 171 -3.11 3.91 -28.36
C PHE A 171 -2.72 2.46 -28.09
N TYR A 172 -1.69 2.30 -27.27
CA TYR A 172 -1.18 1.06 -26.75
C TYR A 172 -2.09 0.56 -25.62
N ASN A 173 -2.80 -0.54 -25.88
CA ASN A 173 -3.73 -1.14 -24.92
C ASN A 173 -3.43 -2.64 -24.79
N SER A 174 -3.03 -3.07 -23.60
CA SER A 174 -2.59 -4.43 -23.34
C SER A 174 -2.99 -4.90 -21.95
N GLY A 175 -3.32 -6.18 -21.81
CA GLY A 175 -3.65 -6.78 -20.52
C GLY A 175 -2.84 -8.05 -20.25
N LEU A 176 -2.62 -8.36 -18.98
CA LEU A 176 -2.02 -9.61 -18.53
C LEU A 176 -2.94 -10.26 -17.51
N SER A 177 -3.26 -11.54 -17.69
CA SER A 177 -4.10 -12.30 -16.75
C SER A 177 -3.33 -13.43 -16.08
N THR A 178 -3.50 -13.56 -14.77
CA THR A 178 -3.05 -14.74 -14.02
C THR A 178 -3.84 -15.99 -14.44
N PRO A 179 -3.34 -17.20 -14.12
CA PRO A 179 -4.19 -18.40 -14.06
C PRO A 179 -5.34 -18.21 -13.06
N GLY A 180 -6.34 -19.11 -13.12
CA GLY A 180 -7.36 -19.20 -12.08
C GLY A 180 -6.76 -19.69 -10.76
N ILE A 181 -6.82 -18.83 -9.74
CA ILE A 181 -6.35 -19.07 -8.38
C ILE A 181 -7.54 -19.59 -7.57
N SER A 182 -7.33 -20.66 -6.80
CA SER A 182 -8.39 -21.25 -5.99
C SER A 182 -8.63 -20.37 -4.76
N VAL A 183 -9.89 -20.00 -4.52
CA VAL A 183 -10.30 -19.18 -3.38
C VAL A 183 -11.57 -19.73 -2.75
N ALA A 184 -11.77 -19.47 -1.47
CA ALA A 184 -12.94 -19.91 -0.74
C ALA A 184 -14.05 -18.83 -0.76
N PRO A 185 -15.31 -19.16 -1.08
CA PRO A 185 -16.41 -18.21 -1.01
C PRO A 185 -16.55 -17.56 0.37
N GLY A 186 -16.67 -16.23 0.42
CA GLY A 186 -16.81 -15.48 1.68
C GLY A 186 -15.52 -15.30 2.47
N THR A 187 -14.38 -15.78 1.95
CA THR A 187 -13.06 -15.54 2.55
C THR A 187 -12.47 -14.24 2.00
N LEU A 188 -11.71 -13.55 2.85
CA LEU A 188 -10.95 -12.36 2.50
C LEU A 188 -9.53 -12.76 2.10
N TYR A 189 -9.05 -12.18 1.01
CA TYR A 189 -7.70 -12.36 0.52
C TYR A 189 -7.07 -10.99 0.26
N THR A 190 -5.76 -10.95 0.12
CA THR A 190 -5.04 -9.77 -0.36
C THR A 190 -4.13 -10.16 -1.52
N LEU A 191 -4.06 -9.27 -2.51
CA LEU A 191 -3.09 -9.34 -3.59
C LEU A 191 -1.93 -8.40 -3.26
N SER A 192 -0.71 -8.85 -3.51
CA SER A 192 0.46 -7.99 -3.52
C SER A 192 1.45 -8.30 -4.63
N PHE A 193 2.25 -7.31 -5.03
CA PHE A 193 3.34 -7.43 -6.01
C PHE A 193 4.32 -6.29 -5.88
N ASP A 194 5.52 -6.50 -6.41
CA ASP A 194 6.45 -5.41 -6.67
C ASP A 194 6.14 -4.79 -8.03
N SER A 195 6.21 -3.47 -8.12
CA SER A 195 5.85 -2.67 -9.29
C SER A 195 6.97 -1.68 -9.63
N SER A 196 7.11 -1.40 -10.92
CA SER A 196 7.91 -0.31 -11.46
C SER A 196 7.06 0.44 -12.47
N TRP A 197 6.76 1.70 -12.15
CA TRP A 197 5.89 2.56 -12.95
C TRP A 197 6.61 3.88 -13.18
N ARG A 198 6.61 4.33 -14.43
CA ARG A 198 7.02 5.69 -14.77
C ARG A 198 5.93 6.32 -15.64
N PRO A 199 5.36 7.46 -15.22
CA PRO A 199 4.25 8.09 -15.92
C PRO A 199 4.73 8.95 -17.09
N GLU A 200 3.96 8.93 -18.19
CA GLU A 200 4.01 9.94 -19.25
C GLU A 200 2.59 10.31 -19.68
N SER A 201 2.32 11.59 -19.87
CA SER A 201 1.04 12.03 -20.41
C SER A 201 1.17 13.29 -21.26
N LEU A 202 0.30 13.36 -22.27
CA LEU A 202 -0.06 14.55 -23.05
C LEU A 202 0.99 15.20 -23.96
N ASP A 203 2.25 14.78 -23.96
CA ASP A 203 3.29 15.35 -24.83
C ASP A 203 3.48 14.59 -26.15
N ASP A 204 2.92 13.38 -26.24
CA ASP A 204 2.94 12.58 -27.45
C ASP A 204 1.83 12.94 -28.45
N GLY A 205 2.30 13.27 -29.67
CA GLY A 205 1.46 13.50 -30.84
C GLY A 205 0.73 12.26 -31.33
N HIS A 206 -0.38 11.84 -30.72
CA HIS A 206 -1.12 10.65 -31.16
C HIS A 206 -2.28 10.96 -32.14
N PRO A 207 -2.38 10.30 -33.30
CA PRO A 207 -3.53 10.43 -34.19
C PRO A 207 -4.65 9.43 -33.86
N ASN A 208 -5.89 9.84 -34.23
CA ASN A 208 -7.13 9.08 -34.48
C ASN A 208 -8.24 9.37 -33.46
N ASN A 209 -9.39 9.99 -33.82
CA ASN A 209 -10.38 9.47 -34.77
C ASN A 209 -11.38 10.55 -35.30
N ASP A 210 -10.89 11.67 -35.87
CA ASP A 210 -11.62 12.45 -36.88
C ASP A 210 -10.75 13.13 -37.98
N GLY A 211 -9.42 12.98 -37.92
CA GLY A 211 -8.56 13.13 -39.10
C GLY A 211 -8.01 14.53 -39.40
N THR A 212 -7.69 15.37 -38.41
CA THR A 212 -6.80 16.52 -38.66
C THR A 212 -5.78 16.77 -37.55
N LEU A 213 -4.55 16.28 -37.75
CA LEU A 213 -3.31 16.85 -37.21
C LEU A 213 -2.51 17.31 -38.44
N LEU A 214 -2.18 18.60 -38.56
CA LEU A 214 -1.74 19.17 -39.84
C LEU A 214 -0.29 18.81 -40.24
N ASP A 215 -0.03 18.93 -41.53
CA ASP A 215 0.79 18.03 -42.35
C ASP A 215 2.27 18.42 -42.55
N GLY A 216 3.00 17.55 -43.28
CA GLY A 216 4.39 17.73 -43.74
C GLY A 216 4.65 18.90 -44.69
N ASP A 217 3.71 19.84 -44.86
CA ASP A 217 3.82 21.08 -45.64
C ASP A 217 3.57 22.36 -44.80
N ASN A 218 3.61 22.29 -43.45
CA ASN A 218 3.62 23.43 -42.50
C ASN A 218 2.40 24.38 -42.57
N ASN A 219 1.18 23.87 -42.32
CA ASN A 219 0.00 24.68 -41.95
C ASN A 219 -0.65 24.17 -40.65
N PRO A 220 -1.46 24.97 -39.90
CA PRO A 220 -1.35 25.10 -38.43
C PRO A 220 -1.79 23.94 -37.50
N ILE A 221 -1.04 23.49 -36.46
CA ILE A 221 -0.32 24.22 -35.37
C ILE A 221 -1.33 24.79 -34.32
N PRO A 222 -0.98 25.16 -33.07
CA PRO A 222 -0.30 24.53 -31.92
C PRO A 222 -1.24 24.37 -30.68
N ASP A 223 -0.83 23.69 -29.60
CA ASP A 223 -1.31 24.11 -28.26
C ASP A 223 -0.35 25.16 -27.68
N SER A 224 -0.88 26.35 -27.41
CA SER A 224 -0.17 27.39 -26.68
C SER A 224 -1.10 28.35 -25.92
N ASP A 225 -2.37 28.03 -25.70
CA ASP A 225 -3.36 29.01 -25.20
C ASP A 225 -4.50 28.34 -24.38
N ASN A 226 -4.24 27.86 -23.16
CA ASN A 226 -5.24 27.70 -22.07
C ASN A 226 -6.70 27.37 -22.52
N ASP A 227 -6.89 26.41 -23.43
CA ASP A 227 -8.19 26.00 -23.97
C ASP A 227 -8.60 24.70 -23.28
N PRO A 228 -9.83 24.57 -22.75
CA PRO A 228 -10.27 23.33 -22.11
C PRO A 228 -10.25 22.13 -23.07
N LEU A 229 -9.19 21.31 -23.02
CA LEU A 229 -9.12 19.91 -23.47
C LEU A 229 -9.78 19.64 -24.84
N THR A 230 -9.32 20.29 -25.92
CA THR A 230 -9.91 20.07 -27.26
C THR A 230 -8.98 19.51 -28.33
N SER A 231 -7.70 19.21 -28.03
CA SER A 231 -6.78 18.60 -28.99
C SER A 231 -6.40 17.16 -28.62
N PHE A 232 -6.14 16.30 -29.61
CA PHE A 232 -5.90 14.86 -29.39
C PHE A 232 -4.56 14.54 -28.70
N VAL A 233 -3.63 15.51 -28.66
CA VAL A 233 -2.43 15.43 -27.81
C VAL A 233 -2.80 15.53 -26.33
N ASP A 234 -3.95 16.16 -25.99
CA ASP A 234 -4.47 16.27 -24.63
C ASP A 234 -5.28 15.03 -24.17
N LEU A 235 -5.19 13.92 -24.92
CA LEU A 235 -5.96 12.69 -24.63
C LEU A 235 -5.07 11.47 -24.34
N ASN A 236 -3.75 11.55 -24.60
CA ASN A 236 -2.84 10.49 -24.20
C ASN A 236 -2.67 10.49 -22.69
N ASN A 237 -3.15 9.44 -22.06
CA ASN A 237 -3.13 9.27 -20.61
C ASN A 237 -2.87 7.80 -20.31
N GLN A 238 -1.60 7.46 -20.18
CA GLN A 238 -1.13 6.16 -19.73
C GLN A 238 -1.87 5.79 -18.45
N ALA A 239 -2.73 4.78 -18.54
CA ALA A 239 -3.62 4.42 -17.44
C ALA A 239 -3.54 2.92 -17.16
N VAL A 240 -3.59 2.54 -15.90
CA VAL A 240 -3.56 1.13 -15.50
C VAL A 240 -4.70 0.77 -14.56
N GLU A 241 -5.13 -0.48 -14.61
CA GLU A 241 -6.06 -1.05 -13.65
C GLU A 241 -5.67 -2.48 -13.29
N VAL A 242 -5.89 -2.83 -12.02
CA VAL A 242 -5.78 -4.20 -11.51
C VAL A 242 -7.17 -4.68 -11.13
N VAL A 243 -7.64 -5.76 -11.76
CA VAL A 243 -9.01 -6.25 -11.58
C VAL A 243 -9.03 -7.70 -11.13
N ALA A 244 -9.71 -7.98 -10.01
CA ALA A 244 -10.05 -9.33 -9.59
C ALA A 244 -11.30 -9.81 -10.34
N VAL A 245 -11.20 -10.94 -11.05
CA VAL A 245 -12.28 -11.51 -11.86
C VAL A 245 -12.59 -12.91 -11.36
N PHE A 246 -13.80 -13.08 -10.85
CA PHE A 246 -14.25 -14.35 -10.29
C PHE A 246 -14.90 -15.25 -11.34
N ASP A 247 -14.83 -16.56 -11.13
CA ASP A 247 -15.43 -17.59 -11.99
C ASP A 247 -16.97 -17.49 -12.13
N ASN A 248 -17.64 -16.80 -11.20
CA ASN A 248 -19.06 -16.47 -11.29
C ASN A 248 -19.36 -15.20 -12.12
N GLY A 249 -18.34 -14.55 -12.69
CA GLY A 249 -18.45 -13.37 -13.55
C GLY A 249 -18.42 -12.03 -12.82
N VAL A 250 -18.35 -12.01 -11.48
CA VAL A 250 -18.15 -10.77 -10.71
C VAL A 250 -16.75 -10.22 -11.00
N ARG A 251 -16.65 -8.90 -11.15
CA ARG A 251 -15.40 -8.16 -11.36
C ARG A 251 -15.26 -7.10 -10.27
N GLN A 252 -14.06 -6.95 -9.72
CA GLN A 252 -13.73 -5.99 -8.68
C GLN A 252 -12.42 -5.29 -9.04
N THR A 253 -12.47 -4.01 -9.42
CA THR A 253 -11.25 -3.18 -9.58
C THR A 253 -10.62 -2.99 -8.21
N ARG A 254 -9.36 -3.38 -8.04
CA ARG A 254 -8.62 -3.28 -6.76
C ARG A 254 -7.85 -2.00 -6.65
N THR A 255 -7.25 -1.57 -7.75
CA THR A 255 -6.59 -0.29 -7.87
C THR A 255 -6.58 0.12 -9.34
N ALA A 256 -6.52 1.42 -9.57
CA ALA A 256 -6.34 2.01 -10.87
C ALA A 256 -5.72 3.40 -10.70
N TRP A 257 -4.78 3.73 -11.57
CA TRP A 257 -4.14 5.03 -11.61
C TRP A 257 -3.79 5.40 -13.04
N ASP A 258 -3.42 6.66 -13.25
CA ASP A 258 -3.03 7.20 -14.54
C ASP A 258 -1.90 8.24 -14.41
N SER A 259 -1.39 8.69 -15.55
CA SER A 259 -0.27 9.62 -15.65
C SER A 259 -0.73 11.08 -15.77
N LEU A 260 -2.03 11.36 -15.64
CA LEU A 260 -2.58 12.71 -15.78
C LEU A 260 -2.33 13.54 -14.52
N GLY A 261 -1.18 14.21 -14.49
CA GLY A 261 -0.80 15.12 -13.41
C GLY A 261 -1.62 16.42 -13.34
N PRO A 262 -1.27 17.33 -12.40
CA PRO A 262 -1.92 18.62 -12.29
C PRO A 262 -1.71 19.46 -13.57
N ALA A 263 -2.77 20.08 -14.08
CA ALA A 263 -2.75 20.84 -15.33
C ALA A 263 -1.77 22.03 -15.29
N ASN A 264 -1.55 22.64 -14.13
CA ASN A 264 -0.58 23.70 -13.92
C ASN A 264 0.17 23.53 -12.60
N PRO A 265 1.38 24.12 -12.45
CA PRO A 265 2.08 24.17 -11.17
C PRO A 265 1.21 24.80 -10.07
N GLY A 266 0.93 24.04 -9.01
CA GLY A 266 0.12 24.46 -7.87
C GLY A 266 -1.37 24.13 -7.96
N ASP A 267 -1.83 23.53 -9.07
CA ASP A 267 -3.15 22.90 -9.11
C ASP A 267 -3.18 21.65 -8.19
N PRO A 268 -4.33 21.29 -7.62
CA PRO A 268 -4.46 20.06 -6.85
C PRO A 268 -4.08 18.84 -7.70
N ILE A 269 -3.37 17.90 -7.09
CA ILE A 269 -3.01 16.64 -7.72
C ILE A 269 -4.30 15.82 -7.93
N PRO A 270 -4.61 15.36 -9.16
CA PRO A 270 -5.77 14.50 -9.39
C PRO A 270 -5.66 13.19 -8.61
N ALA A 271 -6.77 12.71 -8.04
CA ALA A 271 -6.77 11.48 -7.25
C ALA A 271 -6.39 10.21 -8.03
N SER A 272 -6.48 10.24 -9.36
CA SER A 272 -6.05 9.13 -10.22
C SER A 272 -4.56 9.18 -10.56
N PHE A 273 -3.91 10.34 -10.39
CA PHE A 273 -2.52 10.51 -10.77
C PHE A 273 -1.60 9.69 -9.87
N LYS A 274 -0.68 8.94 -10.50
CA LYS A 274 0.43 8.31 -9.80
C LYS A 274 1.75 8.83 -10.35
N ASP A 275 2.53 9.41 -9.45
CA ASP A 275 3.87 9.96 -9.73
C ASP A 275 4.89 8.84 -10.07
N ASP A 276 6.09 9.25 -10.51
CA ASP A 276 7.19 8.36 -10.86
C ASP A 276 7.59 7.44 -9.68
N THR A 277 7.32 6.13 -9.83
CA THR A 277 7.60 5.10 -8.82
C THR A 277 8.32 3.92 -9.46
N PRO A 278 9.62 4.07 -9.81
CA PRO A 278 10.36 3.04 -10.53
C PRO A 278 10.67 1.82 -9.66
N ASN A 279 10.38 1.87 -8.36
CA ASN A 279 10.45 0.74 -7.43
C ASN A 279 9.50 0.91 -6.25
N GLU A 280 8.47 0.09 -6.19
CA GLU A 280 7.53 0.08 -5.08
C GLU A 280 7.01 -1.34 -4.81
N ARG A 281 6.48 -1.53 -3.61
CA ARG A 281 5.70 -2.71 -3.24
C ARG A 281 4.23 -2.29 -3.17
N ILE A 282 3.39 -2.85 -4.02
CA ILE A 282 1.94 -2.70 -3.91
C ILE A 282 1.43 -3.86 -3.06
N ASP A 283 1.07 -3.55 -1.82
CA ASP A 283 0.46 -4.47 -0.86
C ASP A 283 -1.02 -4.09 -0.59
N ASN A 284 -1.70 -4.88 0.25
CA ASN A 284 -3.02 -4.57 0.81
C ASN A 284 -4.17 -4.38 -0.20
N LEU A 285 -4.06 -4.93 -1.41
CA LEU A 285 -5.18 -4.98 -2.35
C LEU A 285 -6.18 -6.07 -1.93
N ASN A 286 -6.93 -5.78 -0.87
CA ASN A 286 -7.85 -6.69 -0.22
C ASN A 286 -9.07 -6.97 -1.11
N PHE A 287 -9.56 -8.21 -1.09
CA PHE A 287 -10.74 -8.61 -1.86
C PHE A 287 -11.51 -9.73 -1.17
N GLY A 288 -12.81 -9.50 -0.99
CA GLY A 288 -13.75 -10.49 -0.50
C GLY A 288 -14.24 -11.37 -1.66
N VAL A 289 -14.21 -12.68 -1.48
CA VAL A 289 -14.69 -13.62 -2.50
C VAL A 289 -16.23 -13.64 -2.51
N PRO A 290 -16.89 -13.27 -3.64
CA PRO A 290 -18.34 -13.26 -3.73
C PRO A 290 -18.95 -14.64 -3.49
N ALA A 291 -20.19 -14.67 -3.02
CA ALA A 291 -20.90 -15.92 -2.77
C ALA A 291 -20.92 -16.83 -4.02
N GLY A 292 -20.50 -18.07 -3.83
CA GLY A 292 -20.45 -19.10 -4.88
C GLY A 292 -19.28 -18.99 -5.86
N ALA A 293 -18.39 -17.99 -5.72
CA ALA A 293 -17.14 -17.97 -6.48
C ALA A 293 -16.11 -18.92 -5.85
N THR A 294 -15.43 -19.71 -6.68
CA THR A 294 -14.41 -20.69 -6.22
C THR A 294 -13.04 -20.45 -6.82
N SER A 295 -12.95 -19.51 -7.77
CA SER A 295 -11.69 -19.10 -8.35
C SER A 295 -11.70 -17.62 -8.70
N VAL A 296 -10.54 -16.98 -8.55
CA VAL A 296 -10.26 -15.61 -8.97
C VAL A 296 -9.10 -15.62 -9.96
N LYS A 297 -9.10 -14.73 -10.95
CA LYS A 297 -7.92 -14.34 -11.71
C LYS A 297 -7.71 -12.84 -11.58
N PHE A 298 -6.47 -12.37 -11.68
CA PHE A 298 -6.16 -10.95 -11.73
C PHE A 298 -5.82 -10.54 -13.15
N GLU A 299 -6.35 -9.38 -13.56
CA GLU A 299 -6.05 -8.72 -14.83
C GLU A 299 -5.25 -7.44 -14.53
N PHE A 300 -4.04 -7.34 -15.08
CA PHE A 300 -3.14 -6.17 -15.04
C PHE A 300 -3.22 -5.50 -16.40
N ASN A 301 -3.97 -4.41 -16.50
CA ASN A 301 -4.26 -3.75 -17.77
C ASN A 301 -3.52 -2.42 -17.82
N ILE A 302 -2.87 -2.13 -18.95
CA ILE A 302 -2.45 -0.79 -19.35
C ILE A 302 -3.29 -0.36 -20.55
N ALA A 303 -3.73 0.89 -20.56
CA ALA A 303 -4.63 1.43 -21.55
C ALA A 303 -4.27 2.88 -21.87
N ASN A 304 -4.71 3.31 -23.06
CA ASN A 304 -4.63 4.68 -23.53
C ASN A 304 -3.22 5.25 -23.55
N ALA A 305 -2.20 4.39 -23.62
CA ALA A 305 -0.81 4.81 -23.65
C ALA A 305 -0.38 5.18 -25.08
N GLY A 306 0.45 6.21 -25.22
CA GLY A 306 1.17 6.58 -26.43
C GLY A 306 2.55 5.94 -26.47
N ASN A 307 3.56 6.73 -26.86
CA ASN A 307 4.98 6.41 -26.66
C ASN A 307 5.36 6.74 -25.20
N ASP A 308 4.54 6.28 -24.27
CA ASP A 308 4.70 6.56 -22.84
C ASP A 308 5.61 5.54 -22.20
N TRP A 309 6.46 5.99 -21.27
CA TRP A 309 7.40 5.20 -20.45
C TRP A 309 7.05 3.71 -20.19
N TRP A 310 6.74 3.25 -18.98
CA TRP A 310 6.55 1.80 -18.75
C TRP A 310 5.73 1.44 -17.52
N TRP A 311 5.29 0.18 -17.51
CA TRP A 311 4.88 -0.52 -16.30
C TRP A 311 5.46 -1.94 -16.25
N ALA A 312 6.03 -2.34 -15.11
CA ALA A 312 6.51 -3.69 -14.87
C ALA A 312 6.06 -4.20 -13.49
N ILE A 313 5.91 -5.52 -13.38
CA ILE A 313 5.53 -6.19 -12.14
C ILE A 313 6.38 -7.44 -11.89
N ASP A 314 6.57 -7.78 -10.61
CA ASP A 314 7.24 -9.00 -10.15
C ASP A 314 6.73 -9.42 -8.76
N ASN A 315 7.18 -10.58 -8.26
CA ASN A 315 6.93 -11.09 -6.90
C ASN A 315 5.46 -11.02 -6.45
N LEU A 316 4.57 -11.39 -7.36
CA LEU A 316 3.13 -11.47 -7.15
C LEU A 316 2.83 -12.50 -6.06
N ALA A 317 1.98 -12.15 -5.12
CA ALA A 317 1.48 -13.03 -4.08
C ALA A 317 -0.01 -12.81 -3.84
N VAL A 318 -0.76 -13.90 -3.71
CA VAL A 318 -2.12 -13.87 -3.18
C VAL A 318 -2.10 -14.62 -1.88
N ASN A 319 -2.52 -13.90 -0.86
CA ASN A 319 -2.50 -14.33 0.51
C ASN A 319 -3.94 -14.46 0.98
N GLU A 320 -4.29 -15.61 1.52
CA GLU A 320 -5.47 -15.68 2.38
C GLU A 320 -5.17 -14.81 3.59
N LEU A 321 -5.97 -13.75 3.76
CA LEU A 321 -5.93 -12.97 4.97
C LEU A 321 -6.56 -13.86 6.04
N VAL A 322 -5.72 -14.39 6.94
CA VAL A 322 -6.18 -15.26 8.02
C VAL A 322 -7.11 -14.43 8.91
N GLY A 323 -8.42 -14.68 8.76
CA GLY A 323 -9.46 -13.68 9.04
C GLY A 323 -10.92 -14.20 9.02
N GLY A 324 -11.22 -15.17 8.14
CA GLY A 324 -12.55 -15.71 7.84
C GLY A 324 -13.68 -14.68 7.75
N ALA A 325 -14.95 -15.11 7.92
CA ALA A 325 -16.09 -14.28 7.54
C ALA A 325 -16.08 -12.93 8.27
N GLU A 326 -15.97 -11.83 7.51
CA GLU A 326 -16.01 -10.46 8.01
C GLU A 326 -17.33 -10.24 8.76
N VAL A 327 -17.20 -9.88 10.03
CA VAL A 327 -18.35 -9.62 10.92
C VAL A 327 -18.65 -8.13 10.96
N TRP A 328 -17.60 -7.31 11.00
CA TRP A 328 -17.69 -5.87 11.12
C TRP A 328 -16.37 -5.21 10.68
N THR A 329 -16.47 -4.01 10.09
CA THR A 329 -15.33 -3.19 9.68
C THR A 329 -15.60 -1.71 9.92
N GLU A 330 -14.54 -0.95 10.13
CA GLU A 330 -14.52 0.52 10.14
C GLU A 330 -13.22 1.00 9.48
N ASP A 331 -13.34 1.93 8.54
CA ASP A 331 -12.24 2.60 7.83
C ASP A 331 -12.29 4.12 8.03
N PHE A 332 -13.19 4.63 8.87
CA PHE A 332 -13.38 6.05 9.22
C PHE A 332 -13.73 7.00 8.07
N GLU A 333 -13.73 6.56 6.81
CA GLU A 333 -14.12 7.32 5.61
C GLU A 333 -15.54 7.91 5.67
N GLY A 334 -16.39 7.36 6.56
CA GLY A 334 -17.75 7.81 6.76
C GLY A 334 -17.91 9.10 7.57
N VAL A 335 -16.84 9.61 8.22
CA VAL A 335 -16.92 10.84 9.03
C VAL A 335 -16.81 12.09 8.17
N ALA A 336 -17.51 13.16 8.58
CA ALA A 336 -17.43 14.45 7.88
C ALA A 336 -16.34 15.31 8.54
N LEU A 337 -15.39 15.76 7.73
CA LEU A 337 -14.32 16.67 8.18
C LEU A 337 -14.81 18.12 8.21
N GLY A 338 -14.23 18.89 9.11
CA GLY A 338 -14.37 20.33 9.21
C GLY A 338 -13.04 21.06 8.98
N ASP A 339 -13.11 22.39 9.03
CA ASP A 339 -11.94 23.25 8.92
C ASP A 339 -11.07 23.15 10.18
N SER A 340 -9.75 23.34 10.03
CA SER A 340 -8.81 23.44 11.15
C SER A 340 -9.13 24.61 12.09
N VAL A 341 -8.73 24.49 13.35
CA VAL A 341 -8.96 25.43 14.44
C VAL A 341 -7.66 26.10 14.87
N ASN A 342 -6.69 25.33 15.38
CA ASN A 342 -5.41 25.83 15.87
C ASN A 342 -4.26 25.62 14.87
N GLU A 343 -4.33 24.56 14.06
CA GLU A 343 -3.33 24.25 13.05
C GLU A 343 -3.63 24.97 11.73
N ARG A 344 -2.95 26.09 11.50
CA ARG A 344 -3.37 27.10 10.51
C ARG A 344 -2.23 27.52 9.60
N ARG A 345 -2.57 28.23 8.52
CA ARG A 345 -1.60 28.90 7.63
C ARG A 345 -1.51 30.38 7.97
N SER A 346 -0.39 31.03 7.62
CA SER A 346 -0.29 32.49 7.62
C SER A 346 0.26 33.00 6.30
N LEU A 347 0.30 34.32 6.11
CA LEU A 347 0.91 34.93 4.92
C LEU A 347 2.44 34.77 4.84
N VAL A 348 3.08 34.37 5.94
CA VAL A 348 4.54 34.40 6.09
C VAL A 348 5.16 33.06 6.54
N ALA A 349 4.33 32.09 6.89
CA ALA A 349 4.74 30.75 7.29
C ALA A 349 3.72 29.73 6.79
N ASP A 350 4.24 28.59 6.34
CA ASP A 350 3.43 27.52 5.76
C ASP A 350 2.52 26.87 6.82
N LYS A 351 3.00 26.68 8.05
CA LYS A 351 2.26 26.26 9.26
C LYS A 351 2.42 27.29 10.39
N VAL A 352 1.34 27.52 11.14
CA VAL A 352 1.30 28.25 12.41
C VAL A 352 0.29 27.57 13.34
N THR A 353 0.75 27.15 14.53
CA THR A 353 -0.12 26.78 15.66
C THR A 353 -0.51 28.05 16.42
N ALA A 354 -1.79 28.42 16.42
CA ALA A 354 -2.26 29.63 17.09
C ALA A 354 -3.74 29.52 17.51
N ALA A 355 -4.17 30.39 18.42
CA ALA A 355 -5.59 30.50 18.77
C ALA A 355 -6.45 30.83 17.54
N ASN A 356 -7.71 30.36 17.53
CA ASN A 356 -8.59 30.45 16.38
C ASN A 356 -9.00 31.89 15.96
N ASP A 357 -8.69 32.88 16.80
CA ASP A 357 -9.01 34.30 16.61
C ASP A 357 -7.80 35.17 16.23
N ASP A 358 -6.65 34.58 15.92
CA ASP A 358 -5.50 35.32 15.40
C ASP A 358 -5.82 35.95 14.03
N ALA A 359 -5.66 37.27 13.93
CA ALA A 359 -6.18 38.10 12.84
C ALA A 359 -5.42 37.92 11.50
N GLU A 360 -4.33 37.15 11.49
CA GLU A 360 -3.47 36.95 10.32
C GLU A 360 -3.28 35.47 9.93
N THR A 361 -4.09 34.57 10.49
CA THR A 361 -4.04 33.14 10.22
C THR A 361 -5.32 32.64 9.52
N PHE A 362 -5.15 31.66 8.63
CA PHE A 362 -6.22 31.08 7.83
C PHE A 362 -6.39 29.60 8.17
N VAL A 363 -7.64 29.18 8.34
CA VAL A 363 -7.98 27.77 8.52
C VAL A 363 -7.66 26.98 7.26
N ARG A 364 -7.41 25.68 7.44
CA ARG A 364 -7.31 24.70 6.36
C ARG A 364 -8.65 23.98 6.28
N PRO A 365 -9.35 23.97 5.13
CA PRO A 365 -10.62 23.26 5.00
C PRO A 365 -10.42 21.74 5.06
N ASP A 366 -11.50 20.99 5.31
CA ASP A 366 -11.57 19.53 5.19
C ASP A 366 -10.40 18.78 5.87
N SER A 367 -10.09 19.18 7.10
CA SER A 367 -8.84 18.81 7.79
C SER A 367 -9.04 17.74 8.86
N PHE A 368 -9.96 17.95 9.81
CA PHE A 368 -10.17 17.03 10.92
C PHE A 368 -11.62 17.05 11.43
N THR A 369 -11.96 16.10 12.29
CA THR A 369 -13.17 16.15 13.11
C THR A 369 -12.96 15.49 14.48
N LYS A 370 -13.73 15.94 15.47
CA LYS A 370 -13.88 15.28 16.78
C LYS A 370 -15.13 14.40 16.85
N ASP A 371 -15.97 14.45 15.80
CA ASP A 371 -17.16 13.61 15.70
C ASP A 371 -16.75 12.21 15.20
N ALA A 372 -16.69 11.25 16.12
CA ALA A 372 -16.44 9.85 15.79
C ALA A 372 -17.58 9.23 14.94
N PRO A 373 -17.33 8.10 14.24
CA PRO A 373 -18.37 7.44 13.47
C PRO A 373 -19.58 7.05 14.32
N ALA A 374 -20.73 6.86 13.68
CA ALA A 374 -21.98 6.61 14.39
C ALA A 374 -21.88 5.38 15.31
N GLY A 375 -22.10 5.60 16.62
CA GLY A 375 -22.09 4.53 17.63
C GLY A 375 -20.75 4.34 18.33
N TRP A 376 -19.70 5.03 17.88
CA TRP A 376 -18.44 5.15 18.61
C TRP A 376 -18.54 6.16 19.74
N ASN A 377 -17.61 6.07 20.69
CA ASN A 377 -17.43 7.03 21.77
C ASN A 377 -15.96 7.41 21.89
N VAL A 378 -15.68 8.71 22.03
CA VAL A 378 -14.37 9.21 22.46
C VAL A 378 -14.53 9.68 23.90
N ASP A 379 -13.84 9.03 24.83
CA ASP A 379 -13.83 9.37 26.24
C ASP A 379 -12.49 10.01 26.62
N ASN A 380 -12.54 11.32 26.87
CA ASN A 380 -11.42 12.15 27.33
C ASN A 380 -11.57 12.51 28.82
N SER A 381 -12.37 11.78 29.60
CA SER A 381 -12.63 12.13 31.01
C SER A 381 -11.42 11.97 31.93
N ASP A 382 -10.41 11.23 31.50
CA ASP A 382 -9.11 11.11 32.17
C ASP A 382 -8.08 12.15 31.67
N THR A 383 -8.35 12.89 30.58
CA THR A 383 -7.57 14.06 30.13
C THR A 383 -7.91 15.28 31.01
N PRO A 384 -6.94 16.15 31.35
CA PRO A 384 -7.20 17.37 32.13
C PRO A 384 -8.35 18.21 31.56
N ALA A 385 -9.42 18.39 32.34
CA ALA A 385 -10.63 19.06 31.85
C ALA A 385 -10.42 20.53 31.42
N ASP A 386 -9.34 21.16 31.89
CA ASP A 386 -8.97 22.54 31.54
C ASP A 386 -8.29 22.64 30.15
N THR A 387 -7.93 21.52 29.53
CA THR A 387 -7.34 21.43 28.17
C THR A 387 -8.34 20.94 27.13
N LEU A 388 -9.63 20.80 27.47
CA LEU A 388 -10.66 20.25 26.58
C LEU A 388 -11.60 21.36 26.13
N GLY A 389 -11.59 21.67 24.84
CA GLY A 389 -12.39 22.69 24.19
C GLY A 389 -11.90 24.11 24.43
N ASP A 390 -10.67 24.29 24.93
CA ASP A 390 -10.02 25.59 25.07
C ASP A 390 -8.91 25.73 24.04
N ASN A 391 -9.20 26.47 22.96
CA ASN A 391 -8.28 26.69 21.84
C ASN A 391 -7.01 27.51 22.20
N ASN A 392 -6.72 27.72 23.48
CA ASN A 392 -5.51 28.39 23.98
C ASN A 392 -4.60 27.45 24.80
N VAL A 393 -5.06 26.25 25.16
CA VAL A 393 -4.34 25.28 25.98
C VAL A 393 -4.64 23.87 25.47
N GLY A 394 -3.65 23.23 24.86
CA GLY A 394 -3.85 22.09 23.98
C GLY A 394 -4.19 22.55 22.56
N VAL A 395 -3.56 21.95 21.55
CA VAL A 395 -4.01 22.12 20.17
C VAL A 395 -5.35 21.42 20.03
N PHE A 396 -6.42 22.18 19.71
CA PHE A 396 -7.79 21.68 19.72
C PHE A 396 -7.97 20.43 18.87
N GLU A 397 -7.31 20.39 17.70
CA GLU A 397 -7.29 19.25 16.79
C GLU A 397 -6.80 17.96 17.42
N TRP A 398 -5.94 18.02 18.45
CA TRP A 398 -5.27 16.87 19.06
C TRP A 398 -5.66 16.64 20.52
N GLU A 399 -6.66 17.37 21.04
CA GLU A 399 -7.32 17.07 22.31
C GLU A 399 -8.05 15.69 22.27
N GLY A 400 -7.30 14.62 22.54
CA GLY A 400 -7.76 13.23 22.47
C GLY A 400 -7.82 12.67 21.05
N TRP A 401 -8.46 11.51 20.91
CA TRP A 401 -8.65 10.87 19.60
C TRP A 401 -9.36 11.80 18.61
N SER A 402 -8.79 11.86 17.41
CA SER A 402 -9.18 12.78 16.35
C SER A 402 -9.16 12.06 15.02
N PHE A 403 -10.02 12.47 14.09
CA PHE A 403 -10.12 11.85 12.77
C PHE A 403 -9.69 12.87 11.73
N ALA A 404 -8.60 12.60 11.02
CA ALA A 404 -7.99 13.54 10.09
C ALA A 404 -7.40 12.84 8.88
N THR A 405 -7.08 13.62 7.85
CA THR A 405 -6.34 13.13 6.68
C THR A 405 -4.84 13.16 6.91
N GLU A 406 -4.12 12.29 6.21
CA GLU A 406 -2.65 12.31 6.17
C GLU A 406 -2.11 13.69 5.80
N ASP A 407 -2.70 14.32 4.79
CA ASP A 407 -2.32 15.64 4.29
C ASP A 407 -2.52 16.76 5.35
N PHE A 408 -3.44 16.59 6.30
CA PHE A 408 -3.57 17.51 7.43
C PHE A 408 -2.62 17.17 8.58
N TRP A 409 -2.45 15.89 8.89
CA TRP A 409 -1.58 15.45 9.98
C TRP A 409 -0.10 15.75 9.68
N THR A 410 0.35 15.51 8.45
CA THR A 410 1.67 15.93 7.95
C THR A 410 1.84 17.44 7.86
N PHE A 411 0.73 18.17 7.69
CA PHE A 411 0.74 19.63 7.75
C PHE A 411 0.96 20.14 9.18
N ALA A 412 0.47 19.42 10.20
CA ALA A 412 0.74 19.73 11.60
C ALA A 412 2.25 19.66 11.88
N ASP A 413 2.91 18.57 11.48
CA ASP A 413 4.37 18.49 11.42
C ASP A 413 4.89 17.35 10.50
N GLY A 414 6.12 17.49 10.00
CA GLY A 414 6.75 16.65 8.97
C GLY A 414 7.55 15.45 9.48
N SER A 415 7.36 15.04 10.74
CA SER A 415 8.23 14.11 11.47
C SER A 415 7.91 12.61 11.25
N GLY A 416 7.67 12.17 10.01
CA GLY A 416 7.33 10.76 9.72
C GLY A 416 5.83 10.42 9.89
N ARG A 417 4.99 11.43 10.16
CA ARG A 417 3.51 11.32 10.17
C ARG A 417 2.92 10.91 8.80
N GLY A 418 3.69 11.07 7.72
CA GLY A 418 3.33 10.62 6.37
C GLY A 418 3.79 9.19 6.03
N ASP A 419 4.39 8.47 6.97
CA ASP A 419 4.90 7.11 6.71
C ASP A 419 3.82 6.03 6.94
N PHE A 420 2.58 6.39 7.27
CA PHE A 420 1.49 5.44 7.56
C PHE A 420 0.84 4.88 6.28
N ASP A 421 1.62 4.22 5.43
CA ASP A 421 1.19 3.79 4.08
C ASP A 421 0.00 2.82 4.07
N ASN A 422 -0.26 2.10 5.16
CA ASN A 422 -1.39 1.18 5.25
C ASN A 422 -2.73 1.91 5.43
N ALA A 423 -2.72 3.17 5.87
CA ALA A 423 -3.92 3.98 6.01
C ALA A 423 -4.23 4.74 4.71
N SER A 424 -5.48 5.18 4.54
CA SER A 424 -5.86 6.05 3.44
C SER A 424 -7.05 6.90 3.82
N GLY A 425 -7.19 8.09 3.22
CA GLY A 425 -8.35 8.94 3.48
C GLY A 425 -8.30 9.54 4.90
N VAL A 426 -9.23 9.12 5.76
CA VAL A 426 -9.39 9.57 7.14
C VAL A 426 -9.05 8.43 8.08
N PHE A 427 -8.22 8.68 9.08
CA PHE A 427 -7.90 7.70 10.12
C PHE A 427 -7.91 8.32 11.51
N ALA A 428 -7.92 7.47 12.55
CA ALA A 428 -7.97 7.91 13.93
C ALA A 428 -6.56 8.13 14.50
N ILE A 429 -6.34 9.26 15.16
CA ILE A 429 -5.03 9.71 15.65
C ILE A 429 -5.15 10.18 17.10
N ALA A 430 -4.25 9.72 17.97
CA ALA A 430 -3.95 10.33 19.26
C ALA A 430 -2.47 10.76 19.24
N ASP A 431 -2.22 12.06 19.32
CA ASP A 431 -0.91 12.69 19.12
C ASP A 431 -0.61 13.59 20.31
N GLY A 432 0.29 13.14 21.20
CA GLY A 432 0.64 13.86 22.43
C GLY A 432 1.55 15.06 22.16
N ASP A 433 2.48 14.89 21.24
CA ASP A 433 3.46 15.88 20.76
C ASP A 433 2.72 17.08 20.17
N GLU A 434 1.85 16.88 19.19
CA GLU A 434 1.09 18.01 18.62
C GLU A 434 0.04 18.56 19.59
N TRP A 435 -0.46 17.77 20.54
CA TRP A 435 -1.36 18.29 21.58
C TRP A 435 -0.67 19.31 22.49
N ASP A 436 0.59 19.07 22.86
CA ASP A 436 1.36 19.91 23.80
C ASP A 436 1.87 21.23 23.18
N ASP A 437 1.85 21.33 21.85
CA ASP A 437 2.41 22.43 21.06
C ASP A 437 1.77 23.82 21.31
N LEU A 438 0.66 23.88 22.07
CA LEU A 438 0.00 25.12 22.46
C LEU A 438 -0.31 25.18 23.96
N GLY A 439 0.41 26.03 24.69
CA GLY A 439 0.04 26.42 26.06
C GLY A 439 0.46 25.42 27.15
N ASP A 440 1.39 24.52 26.86
CA ASP A 440 2.02 23.57 27.79
C ASP A 440 0.98 22.72 28.58
N PRO A 441 -0.02 22.07 27.95
CA PRO A 441 -1.06 21.32 28.64
C PRO A 441 -0.52 20.15 29.48
N THR A 442 0.67 19.63 29.19
CA THR A 442 1.35 18.62 30.02
C THR A 442 1.58 19.08 31.47
N ASP A 443 1.71 20.38 31.74
CA ASP A 443 1.81 20.90 33.11
C ASP A 443 0.52 20.65 33.94
N LEU A 444 -0.60 20.35 33.26
CA LEU A 444 -1.90 20.07 33.87
C LEU A 444 -2.20 18.57 34.01
N GLY A 445 -1.47 17.71 33.27
CA GLY A 445 -1.57 16.26 33.30
C GLY A 445 -1.34 15.61 31.94
N GLU A 446 -1.48 14.29 31.87
CA GLU A 446 -1.31 13.49 30.66
C GLU A 446 -2.54 13.59 29.74
N LEU A 447 -2.31 13.52 28.42
CA LEU A 447 -3.33 13.16 27.46
C LEU A 447 -3.71 11.69 27.68
N ASN A 448 -4.91 11.43 28.20
CA ASN A 448 -5.42 10.08 28.43
C ASN A 448 -6.79 9.92 27.78
N THR A 449 -6.76 9.40 26.57
CA THR A 449 -7.91 9.36 25.67
C THR A 449 -8.26 7.92 25.29
N LEU A 450 -9.57 7.63 25.21
CA LEU A 450 -10.10 6.33 24.88
C LEU A 450 -11.04 6.43 23.68
N LEU A 451 -10.80 5.63 22.64
CA LEU A 451 -11.69 5.47 21.50
C LEU A 451 -12.38 4.11 21.59
N GLU A 452 -13.71 4.11 21.73
CA GLU A 452 -14.52 2.92 21.94
C GLU A 452 -15.42 2.64 20.74
N THR A 453 -15.32 1.41 20.23
CA THR A 453 -16.23 0.87 19.21
C THR A 453 -17.68 0.78 19.73
N PRO A 454 -18.70 0.69 18.84
CA PRO A 454 -20.00 0.17 19.22
C PRO A 454 -19.90 -1.30 19.68
N ALA A 455 -20.96 -1.82 20.31
CA ALA A 455 -21.05 -3.26 20.57
C ALA A 455 -21.21 -4.01 19.23
N ILE A 456 -20.26 -4.89 18.92
CA ILE A 456 -20.19 -5.71 17.71
C ILE A 456 -20.76 -7.08 18.02
N ASP A 457 -21.70 -7.55 17.20
CA ASP A 457 -22.27 -8.89 17.34
C ASP A 457 -21.23 -9.97 17.05
N ILE A 458 -21.09 -10.96 17.94
CA ILE A 458 -20.26 -12.14 17.74
C ILE A 458 -21.16 -13.24 17.15
N PRO A 459 -20.94 -13.66 15.89
CA PRO A 459 -21.70 -14.77 15.31
C PRO A 459 -21.34 -16.10 15.97
N ALA A 460 -22.14 -17.13 15.71
CA ALA A 460 -21.83 -18.48 16.17
C ALA A 460 -20.51 -18.97 15.56
N ILE A 461 -19.51 -19.21 16.41
CA ILE A 461 -18.18 -19.67 16.01
C ILE A 461 -18.21 -21.21 15.90
N ALA A 462 -17.76 -21.74 14.76
CA ALA A 462 -17.66 -23.18 14.56
C ALA A 462 -16.57 -23.80 15.46
N ASP A 463 -16.68 -25.10 15.76
CA ASP A 463 -15.67 -25.82 16.54
C ASP A 463 -14.32 -25.76 15.80
N GLY A 464 -13.29 -25.28 16.50
CA GLY A 464 -11.99 -25.01 15.90
C GLY A 464 -11.93 -23.75 15.01
N SER A 465 -12.67 -22.70 15.35
CA SER A 465 -12.43 -21.34 14.85
C SER A 465 -12.21 -20.39 16.03
N ARG A 466 -11.66 -19.21 15.76
CA ARG A 466 -11.37 -18.15 16.76
C ARG A 466 -11.96 -16.83 16.29
N PHE A 467 -12.31 -15.96 17.21
CA PHE A 467 -12.68 -14.58 16.91
C PHE A 467 -11.42 -13.73 16.94
N ALA A 468 -11.29 -12.72 16.08
CA ALA A 468 -10.11 -11.86 16.04
C ALA A 468 -10.46 -10.42 15.67
N ILE A 469 -9.60 -9.50 16.08
CA ILE A 469 -9.56 -8.11 15.61
C ILE A 469 -8.26 -7.89 14.82
N LYS A 470 -8.37 -7.23 13.66
CA LYS A 470 -7.29 -6.72 12.83
C LYS A 470 -7.40 -5.20 12.74
N PHE A 471 -6.30 -4.47 12.74
CA PHE A 471 -6.26 -3.06 12.35
C PHE A 471 -4.87 -2.71 11.83
N ASP A 472 -4.78 -1.64 11.05
CA ASP A 472 -3.51 -1.05 10.66
C ASP A 472 -3.15 0.04 11.69
N SER A 473 -1.86 0.18 12.00
CA SER A 473 -1.36 0.99 13.11
C SER A 473 -0.13 1.79 12.70
N SER A 474 -0.03 3.01 13.23
CA SER A 474 1.19 3.83 13.22
C SER A 474 1.53 4.20 14.67
N TRP A 475 2.66 3.72 15.16
CA TRP A 475 3.17 4.00 16.49
C TRP A 475 4.58 4.57 16.40
N ARG A 476 4.82 5.66 17.11
CA ARG A 476 6.16 6.21 17.26
C ARG A 476 6.43 6.46 18.73
N ASP A 477 7.50 5.92 19.29
CA ASP A 477 7.83 5.89 20.70
C ASP A 477 8.63 7.12 21.16
N GLU A 478 8.23 7.70 22.29
CA GLU A 478 8.98 8.76 23.02
C GLU A 478 8.67 8.69 24.52
N ASP A 479 9.63 9.14 25.34
CA ASP A 479 9.62 9.14 26.80
C ASP A 479 8.70 8.09 27.47
N ASP A 480 7.54 8.48 27.99
CA ASP A 480 6.69 7.68 28.89
C ASP A 480 5.24 7.54 28.36
N GLN A 481 5.05 7.22 27.07
CA GLN A 481 3.74 6.96 26.48
C GLN A 481 3.33 5.47 26.45
N ALA A 482 2.03 5.22 26.35
CA ALA A 482 1.45 3.88 26.27
C ALA A 482 0.22 3.80 25.34
N ALA A 483 0.14 2.70 24.58
CA ALA A 483 -1.03 2.27 23.83
C ALA A 483 -1.61 1.00 24.44
N ILE A 484 -2.92 1.00 24.74
CA ILE A 484 -3.60 -0.14 25.39
C ILE A 484 -4.89 -0.44 24.63
N LEU A 485 -5.07 -1.70 24.22
CA LEU A 485 -6.32 -2.18 23.64
C LEU A 485 -7.00 -3.16 24.60
N THR A 486 -8.28 -2.91 24.86
CA THR A 486 -9.12 -3.78 25.69
C THR A 486 -10.34 -4.28 24.94
N VAL A 487 -10.90 -5.42 25.38
CA VAL A 487 -12.18 -5.96 24.90
C VAL A 487 -13.14 -6.21 26.06
N SER A 488 -14.37 -5.72 25.95
CA SER A 488 -15.50 -6.07 26.82
C SER A 488 -16.44 -7.03 26.10
N LEU A 489 -16.71 -8.18 26.74
CA LEU A 489 -17.61 -9.21 26.21
C LEU A 489 -18.95 -9.17 26.92
N ASP A 490 -20.05 -9.13 26.17
CA ASP A 490 -21.44 -9.02 26.67
C ASP A 490 -21.64 -7.86 27.68
N GLY A 491 -20.90 -6.75 27.52
CA GLY A 491 -20.91 -5.62 28.45
C GLY A 491 -20.28 -5.92 29.81
N GLY A 492 -19.45 -6.96 29.90
CA GLY A 492 -18.67 -7.33 31.07
C GLY A 492 -17.50 -6.40 31.36
N SER A 493 -16.64 -6.79 32.30
CA SER A 493 -15.42 -6.03 32.60
C SER A 493 -14.44 -6.10 31.41
N PRO A 494 -13.86 -4.97 30.97
CA PRO A 494 -12.85 -4.96 29.92
C PRO A 494 -11.64 -5.82 30.31
N THR A 495 -11.12 -6.55 29.34
CA THR A 495 -9.88 -7.34 29.44
C THR A 495 -8.85 -6.75 28.49
N GLU A 496 -7.64 -6.52 28.98
CA GLU A 496 -6.51 -6.07 28.16
C GLU A 496 -6.06 -7.18 27.21
N ILE A 497 -5.93 -6.84 25.93
CA ILE A 497 -5.50 -7.75 24.86
C ILE A 497 -4.23 -7.28 24.15
N LEU A 498 -3.88 -6.00 24.29
CA LEU A 498 -2.60 -5.45 23.86
C LEU A 498 -2.19 -4.28 24.76
N ARG A 499 -0.88 -4.17 24.99
CA ARG A 499 -0.21 -3.08 25.69
C ARG A 499 1.15 -2.86 25.06
N TRP A 500 1.39 -1.63 24.64
CA TRP A 500 2.68 -1.09 24.23
C TRP A 500 3.05 0.08 25.13
N GLU A 501 4.33 0.18 25.44
CA GLU A 501 4.93 1.25 26.22
C GLU A 501 6.22 1.68 25.49
N SER A 502 6.55 2.97 25.49
CA SER A 502 7.78 3.49 24.86
C SER A 502 9.03 3.28 25.72
N GLN A 503 8.87 3.12 27.04
CA GLN A 503 10.01 2.89 27.94
C GLN A 503 10.68 1.54 27.65
N GLN A 504 11.90 1.57 27.09
CA GLN A 504 12.69 0.37 26.80
C GLN A 504 13.10 -0.41 28.06
N THR A 505 13.35 0.32 29.15
CA THR A 505 13.74 -0.25 30.44
C THR A 505 12.83 0.25 31.56
N LEU A 506 12.61 -0.61 32.55
CA LEU A 506 11.95 -0.27 33.80
C LEU A 506 13.01 -0.09 34.89
N ASP A 507 12.83 0.92 35.75
CA ASP A 507 13.59 1.10 36.99
C ASP A 507 12.76 0.59 38.20
N PRO A 508 12.80 -0.72 38.51
CA PRO A 508 11.97 -1.32 39.56
C PRO A 508 12.33 -0.83 40.97
N ASN A 509 13.50 -0.21 41.14
CA ASN A 509 13.99 0.28 42.42
C ASN A 509 13.77 1.79 42.58
N ASN A 510 13.30 2.48 41.54
CA ASN A 510 13.13 3.93 41.50
C ASN A 510 14.40 4.64 42.01
N THR A 511 15.51 4.32 41.36
CA THR A 511 16.85 4.88 41.56
C THR A 511 17.26 5.69 40.32
N PRO A 512 16.74 6.93 40.16
CA PRO A 512 16.98 7.73 38.97
C PRO A 512 18.48 7.90 38.65
N GLY A 513 18.85 7.58 37.42
CA GLY A 513 20.20 7.78 36.88
C GLY A 513 21.21 6.66 37.19
N ASP A 514 20.78 5.51 37.72
CA ASP A 514 21.60 4.30 37.84
C ASP A 514 21.09 3.20 36.87
N PRO A 515 21.60 3.16 35.61
CA PRO A 515 21.14 2.18 34.62
C PRO A 515 21.57 0.74 34.93
N SER A 516 22.24 0.49 36.07
CA SER A 516 22.64 -0.86 36.47
C SER A 516 21.51 -1.67 37.11
N ASP A 517 20.42 -1.02 37.52
CA ASP A 517 19.22 -1.64 38.10
C ASP A 517 18.05 -1.76 37.10
N ASP A 518 18.20 -1.18 35.91
CA ASP A 518 17.23 -1.24 34.82
C ASP A 518 17.01 -2.67 34.31
N VAL A 519 15.74 -3.05 34.14
CA VAL A 519 15.34 -4.32 33.55
C VAL A 519 14.58 -4.08 32.24
N PRO A 520 14.69 -4.95 31.23
CA PRO A 520 13.93 -4.78 29.99
C PRO A 520 12.42 -4.70 30.28
N ASN A 521 11.74 -3.72 29.68
CA ASN A 521 10.29 -3.64 29.75
C ASN A 521 9.66 -4.71 28.84
N PRO A 522 8.86 -5.65 29.36
CA PRO A 522 8.19 -6.65 28.53
C PRO A 522 7.12 -6.06 27.59
N PHE A 523 6.72 -4.80 27.80
CA PHE A 523 5.74 -4.09 26.98
C PHE A 523 6.37 -3.07 26.04
N PHE A 524 7.72 -2.97 26.00
CA PHE A 524 8.39 -2.07 25.07
C PHE A 524 8.02 -2.41 23.63
N HIS A 525 7.56 -1.41 22.89
CA HIS A 525 7.35 -1.47 21.45
C HIS A 525 8.14 -0.35 20.78
N ASP A 526 9.09 -0.75 19.93
CA ASP A 526 9.93 0.16 19.15
C ASP A 526 9.08 0.92 18.12
N ASP A 527 9.57 2.05 17.65
CA ASP A 527 9.05 2.80 16.51
C ASP A 527 8.60 1.88 15.36
N ASN A 528 7.31 1.99 14.99
CA ASN A 528 6.76 1.35 13.81
C ASN A 528 5.60 2.18 13.24
N THR A 529 5.95 3.08 12.32
CA THR A 529 5.00 4.03 11.74
C THR A 529 4.04 3.42 10.71
N ASN A 530 4.22 2.13 10.37
CA ASN A 530 3.35 1.43 9.43
C ASN A 530 3.30 -0.09 9.68
N GLU A 531 2.26 -0.57 10.36
CA GLU A 531 2.09 -2.00 10.62
C GLU A 531 0.64 -2.48 10.62
N MET A 532 0.49 -3.80 10.67
CA MET A 532 -0.80 -4.48 10.82
C MET A 532 -0.78 -5.32 12.09
N VAL A 533 -1.79 -5.11 12.93
CA VAL A 533 -1.96 -5.83 14.20
C VAL A 533 -3.14 -6.80 14.08
N LEU A 534 -2.93 -8.07 14.47
CA LEU A 534 -3.96 -9.12 14.52
C LEU A 534 -3.94 -9.79 15.89
N LEU A 535 -5.09 -9.77 16.59
CA LEU A 535 -5.24 -10.34 17.93
C LEU A 535 -6.40 -11.33 17.99
N GLU A 536 -6.12 -12.53 18.49
CA GLU A 536 -7.15 -13.52 18.80
C GLU A 536 -7.87 -13.19 20.11
N ILE A 537 -9.18 -13.35 20.11
CA ILE A 537 -10.07 -13.09 21.25
C ILE A 537 -10.67 -14.41 21.72
N ASP A 538 -10.44 -14.77 22.98
CA ASP A 538 -11.22 -15.80 23.65
C ASP A 538 -12.60 -15.23 23.98
N THR A 539 -13.59 -15.57 23.15
CA THR A 539 -14.96 -15.07 23.33
C THR A 539 -15.67 -15.68 24.53
N ALA A 540 -15.18 -16.79 25.10
CA ALA A 540 -15.85 -17.52 26.18
C ALA A 540 -17.36 -17.81 25.92
N GLY A 541 -17.78 -17.86 24.65
CA GLY A 541 -19.18 -18.03 24.24
C GLY A 541 -20.05 -16.77 24.31
N ALA A 542 -19.44 -15.58 24.41
CA ALA A 542 -20.12 -14.29 24.37
C ALA A 542 -20.82 -14.03 23.04
N SER A 543 -21.81 -13.13 23.07
CA SER A 543 -22.62 -12.74 21.91
C SER A 543 -22.27 -11.35 21.37
N THR A 544 -21.57 -10.51 22.14
CA THR A 544 -21.09 -9.20 21.66
C THR A 544 -19.68 -8.89 22.18
N ALA A 545 -18.88 -8.17 21.40
CA ALA A 545 -17.60 -7.61 21.78
C ALA A 545 -17.61 -6.08 21.61
N GLN A 546 -16.97 -5.35 22.52
CA GLN A 546 -16.69 -3.92 22.38
C GLN A 546 -15.19 -3.72 22.64
N PHE A 547 -14.50 -3.11 21.69
CA PHE A 547 -13.08 -2.78 21.78
C PHE A 547 -12.87 -1.32 22.16
N ALA A 548 -11.81 -1.05 22.92
CA ALA A 548 -11.43 0.29 23.35
C ALA A 548 -9.92 0.51 23.22
N PHE A 549 -9.53 1.51 22.42
CA PHE A 549 -8.15 1.91 22.11
C PHE A 549 -7.79 3.10 23.01
N ARG A 550 -6.86 2.90 23.93
CA ARG A 550 -6.38 3.94 24.85
C ARG A 550 -4.98 4.40 24.48
N TYR A 551 -4.81 5.72 24.37
CA TYR A 551 -3.50 6.35 24.34
C TYR A 551 -3.29 7.13 25.65
N ILE A 552 -2.10 7.02 26.22
CA ILE A 552 -1.64 7.80 27.38
C ILE A 552 -0.29 8.40 26.98
N GLY A 553 -0.16 9.72 27.07
CA GLY A 553 1.09 10.42 26.80
C GLY A 553 1.06 11.85 27.31
N THR A 554 2.17 12.54 27.13
CA THR A 554 2.38 13.96 27.41
C THR A 554 2.79 14.64 26.10
N ASN A 555 3.93 15.35 26.07
CA ASN A 555 4.61 15.75 24.83
C ASN A 555 5.43 14.58 24.28
N ASP A 556 4.72 13.49 23.98
CA ASP A 556 5.26 12.26 23.39
C ASP A 556 4.59 12.06 22.02
N TRP A 557 5.27 11.46 21.04
CA TRP A 557 4.78 11.27 19.66
C TRP A 557 3.29 10.84 19.50
N TRP A 558 2.99 9.61 19.07
CA TRP A 558 1.61 9.28 18.67
C TRP A 558 1.28 7.80 18.63
N TRP A 559 -0.02 7.55 18.59
CA TRP A 559 -0.62 6.33 18.08
C TRP A 559 -1.77 6.66 17.12
N ALA A 560 -1.72 6.12 15.90
CA ALA A 560 -2.80 6.19 14.92
C ALA A 560 -3.25 4.79 14.49
N VAL A 561 -4.53 4.66 14.14
CA VAL A 561 -5.15 3.41 13.73
C VAL A 561 -6.11 3.60 12.55
N ASP A 562 -6.17 2.61 11.68
CA ASP A 562 -7.06 2.57 10.52
C ASP A 562 -7.49 1.11 10.18
N ASN A 563 -8.42 0.94 9.24
CA ASN A 563 -8.83 -0.34 8.64
C ASN A 563 -9.18 -1.43 9.67
N ILE A 564 -9.95 -1.06 10.69
CA ILE A 564 -10.32 -1.96 11.78
C ILE A 564 -11.30 -3.00 11.26
N GLN A 565 -10.98 -4.28 11.46
CA GLN A 565 -11.77 -5.42 11.02
C GLN A 565 -11.94 -6.42 12.18
N VAL A 566 -13.13 -6.98 12.30
CA VAL A 566 -13.45 -8.01 13.28
C VAL A 566 -14.04 -9.21 12.55
N GLY A 567 -13.53 -10.41 12.84
CA GLY A 567 -13.80 -11.61 12.05
C GLY A 567 -13.67 -12.93 12.81
N ILE A 568 -14.02 -14.02 12.12
CA ILE A 568 -13.80 -15.40 12.61
C ILE A 568 -12.66 -16.04 11.83
N ILE A 569 -11.52 -16.32 12.45
CA ILE A 569 -10.42 -17.04 11.81
C ILE A 569 -10.58 -18.57 11.98
N PRO A 570 -10.32 -19.41 10.97
CA PRO A 570 -10.21 -20.86 11.15
C PRO A 570 -9.01 -21.20 12.06
N GLU A 571 -9.06 -22.29 12.82
CA GLU A 571 -7.84 -22.78 13.49
C GLU A 571 -6.74 -23.04 12.45
N PRO A 572 -5.51 -22.57 12.69
CA PRO A 572 -4.40 -22.94 11.84
C PRO A 572 -4.20 -24.46 11.91
N SER A 573 -4.00 -25.10 10.76
CA SER A 573 -3.61 -26.52 10.72
C SER A 573 -2.21 -26.68 11.31
N THR A 574 -2.13 -26.91 12.63
CA THR A 574 -0.95 -27.34 13.41
C THR A 574 0.42 -26.98 12.81
N GLY A 575 0.98 -25.84 13.22
CA GLY A 575 2.37 -25.54 12.87
C GLY A 575 2.85 -24.11 13.07
N LEU A 576 2.37 -23.36 14.07
CA LEU A 576 3.03 -22.10 14.44
C LEU A 576 2.96 -21.87 15.95
N LEU A 577 4.11 -21.56 16.53
CA LEU A 577 4.35 -21.44 17.96
C LEU A 577 3.77 -20.10 18.44
N LEU A 578 2.65 -20.13 19.16
CA LEU A 578 2.16 -18.96 19.92
C LEU A 578 3.25 -18.49 20.89
N VAL A 579 3.57 -17.20 20.87
CA VAL A 579 4.07 -16.52 22.07
C VAL A 579 2.91 -16.45 23.05
N LEU A 580 2.81 -17.46 23.91
CA LEU A 580 1.95 -17.42 25.08
C LEU A 580 2.44 -16.28 25.98
N GLY A 581 1.67 -15.20 26.05
CA GLY A 581 1.74 -14.24 27.14
C GLY A 581 1.72 -14.99 28.47
N GLY A 582 2.77 -14.81 29.26
CA GLY A 582 2.98 -15.52 30.51
C GLY A 582 1.92 -15.18 31.54
N LEU A 583 0.91 -16.04 31.69
CA LEU A 583 0.09 -16.11 32.90
C LEU A 583 0.99 -16.48 34.10
N LEU A 584 1.37 -15.49 34.90
CA LEU A 584 1.93 -15.71 36.23
C LEU A 584 0.85 -16.31 37.15
N PRO A 585 1.09 -17.46 37.80
CA PRO A 585 0.14 -17.97 38.78
C PRO A 585 0.24 -17.15 40.08
N PHE A 586 -0.88 -16.53 40.46
CA PHE A 586 -1.13 -16.05 41.82
C PHE A 586 -0.93 -17.20 42.83
N LEU A 587 0.19 -17.18 43.55
CA LEU A 587 0.39 -18.01 44.73
C LEU A 587 0.02 -17.20 45.98
N ASN A 588 -1.23 -17.36 46.37
CA ASN A 588 -1.74 -16.94 47.66
C ASN A 588 -1.08 -17.77 48.77
N GLY A 589 -0.31 -17.13 49.65
CA GLY A 589 0.46 -17.81 50.71
C GLY A 589 0.77 -16.91 51.90
N ARG A 590 -0.27 -16.44 52.59
CA ARG A 590 -0.15 -15.72 53.88
C ARG A 590 0.05 -16.69 55.05
N ARG A 591 1.19 -16.61 55.75
CA ARG A 591 1.42 -16.74 57.23
C ARG A 591 2.86 -16.21 57.45
N GLY A 592 3.18 -15.26 58.33
CA GLY A 592 2.70 -15.01 59.71
C GLY A 592 1.35 -14.36 59.92
#